data_AF-A0A4R6UZV2-F1
#
_entry.id   AF-A0A4R6UZV2-F1
#
_cell.length_a   1.000
_cell.length_b   1.000
_cell.length_c   1.000
_cell.angle_alpha   90.00
_cell.angle_beta   90.00
_cell.angle_gamma   90.00
#
_symmetry.space_group_name_H-M   'P 1'
#
loop_
_entity.id
_entity.type
_entity.pdbx_description
1 polymer ?
#
loop_
_entity_poly.entity_id
_entity_poly.type
_entity_poly.pdbx_seq_one_letter_code
_entity_poly.pdbx_strand_id
1 'polypeptide(L)'
;MEHEPRTRALLTTLKRVAGAFKADGVPFALSGGFAAFARGAPPSRHDVDFAVLPEDAERALEVLAKAGLTPADTVEDWLVKAHDGDVLVDLIHSPSDLPVTRAMLDRATPLKVDSVHVPVLDATDLLVMRLRAFTEHECDFAGPLVTARALREQVDWEQVRVRVRGSPYALAFLVLLGGLDVISREESGMPHEAPQYAAGHLQQTLAEDPRTAEQGIRVRVVGEDVYLSGEVSCPRRRLKVVEVAEETMAGYRVHDELSVVRMDGPIREERLP
;
A
#
# COMPACT_ATOMS: atom_id res chain seq x y z
N MET A 1 19.83 21.37 17.39
CA MET A 1 19.28 21.90 16.12
C MET A 1 18.10 22.75 16.50
N GLU A 2 18.14 24.06 16.22
CA GLU A 2 17.08 24.97 16.65
C GLU A 2 15.86 24.80 15.73
N HIS A 3 14.73 24.36 16.30
CA HIS A 3 13.48 24.22 15.55
C HIS A 3 12.85 25.59 15.29
N GLU A 4 12.21 25.73 14.12
CA GLU A 4 11.35 26.88 13.78
C GLU A 4 10.34 27.13 14.92
N PRO A 5 9.94 28.40 15.18
CA PRO A 5 9.09 28.76 16.32
C PRO A 5 7.80 27.93 16.45
N ARG A 6 7.14 27.63 15.31
CA ARG A 6 5.92 26.81 15.29
C ARG A 6 6.18 25.36 15.68
N THR A 7 7.24 24.74 15.17
CA THR A 7 7.63 23.37 15.55
C THR A 7 7.95 23.28 17.04
N ARG A 8 8.57 24.31 17.62
CA ARG A 8 8.83 24.38 19.06
C ARG A 8 7.56 24.45 19.90
N ALA A 9 6.57 25.22 19.45
CA ALA A 9 5.25 25.27 20.10
C ALA A 9 4.57 23.90 20.07
N LEU A 10 4.50 23.25 18.90
CA LEU A 10 3.93 21.91 18.74
C LEU A 10 4.62 20.87 19.65
N LEU A 11 5.96 20.86 19.69
CA LEU A 11 6.72 19.97 20.57
C LEU A 11 6.47 20.26 22.06
N THR A 12 6.24 21.52 22.43
CA THR A 12 5.92 21.91 23.81
C THR A 12 4.53 21.40 24.20
N THR A 13 3.54 21.58 23.33
CA THR A 13 2.18 21.06 23.53
C THR A 13 2.17 19.53 23.60
N LEU A 14 2.90 18.85 22.70
CA LEU A 14 3.06 17.39 22.72
C LEU A 14 3.59 16.90 24.07
N LYS A 15 4.62 17.56 24.63
CA LYS A 15 5.17 17.23 25.94
C LYS A 15 4.16 17.40 27.06
N ARG A 16 3.40 18.51 27.02
CA ARG A 16 2.38 18.84 28.03
C ARG A 16 1.26 17.81 28.03
N VAL A 17 0.74 17.46 26.85
CA VAL A 17 -0.30 16.42 26.67
C VAL A 17 0.20 15.05 27.12
N ALA A 18 1.35 14.61 26.62
CA ALA A 18 1.92 13.32 26.99
C ALA A 18 2.23 13.22 28.50
N GLY A 19 2.62 14.33 29.13
CA GLY A 19 2.82 14.42 30.57
C GLY A 19 1.51 14.27 31.34
N ALA A 20 0.46 14.98 30.92
CA ALA A 20 -0.87 14.92 31.54
C ALA A 20 -1.47 13.51 31.46
N PHE A 21 -1.45 12.88 30.29
CA PHE A 21 -1.98 11.51 30.13
C PHE A 21 -1.23 10.48 30.98
N LYS A 22 0.10 10.59 31.10
CA LYS A 22 0.87 9.69 31.98
C LYS A 22 0.55 9.90 33.45
N ALA A 23 0.41 11.15 33.88
CA ALA A 23 0.11 11.46 35.28
C ALA A 23 -1.26 10.91 35.70
N ASP A 24 -2.24 10.96 34.80
CA ASP A 24 -3.63 10.54 35.07
C ASP A 24 -3.94 9.10 34.60
N GLY A 25 -2.95 8.40 34.02
CA GLY A 25 -3.08 7.00 33.59
C GLY A 25 -4.02 6.78 32.40
N VAL A 26 -4.18 7.76 31.51
CA VAL A 26 -4.94 7.63 30.26
C VAL A 26 -4.13 6.76 29.29
N PRO A 27 -4.67 5.68 28.71
CA PRO A 27 -4.02 4.93 27.64
C PRO A 27 -3.97 5.76 26.34
N PHE A 28 -2.77 5.94 25.77
CA PHE A 28 -2.61 6.73 24.55
C PHE A 28 -1.38 6.32 23.75
N ALA A 29 -1.33 6.75 22.49
CA ALA A 29 -0.14 6.75 21.66
C ALA A 29 -0.10 7.99 20.77
N LEU A 30 1.09 8.52 20.52
CA LEU A 30 1.32 9.56 19.52
C LEU A 30 0.97 9.02 18.13
N SER A 31 0.23 9.81 17.37
CA SER A 31 -0.27 9.49 16.03
C SER A 31 0.18 10.55 15.00
N GLY A 32 -0.33 10.41 13.78
CA GLY A 32 -0.24 11.41 12.73
C GLY A 32 1.18 11.83 12.36
N GLY A 33 1.34 13.11 12.02
CA GLY A 33 2.58 13.63 11.46
C GLY A 33 3.76 13.58 12.43
N PHE A 34 3.52 13.79 13.74
CA PHE A 34 4.57 13.71 14.75
C PHE A 34 5.00 12.28 15.05
N ALA A 35 4.08 11.32 14.99
CA ALA A 35 4.45 9.90 15.09
C ALA A 35 5.32 9.46 13.90
N ALA A 36 4.95 9.88 12.68
CA ALA A 36 5.77 9.64 11.51
C ALA A 36 7.16 10.30 11.63
N PHE A 37 7.23 11.55 12.10
CA PHE A 37 8.49 12.25 12.36
C PHE A 37 9.36 11.52 13.38
N ALA A 38 8.78 11.05 14.49
CA ALA A 38 9.48 10.26 15.50
C ALA A 38 10.10 8.98 14.94
N ARG A 39 9.53 8.45 13.85
CA ARG A 39 10.00 7.26 13.14
C ARG A 39 10.90 7.56 11.93
N GLY A 40 11.25 8.83 11.68
CA GLY A 40 12.21 9.24 10.65
C GLY A 40 11.60 9.87 9.40
N ALA A 41 10.29 10.12 9.35
CA ALA A 41 9.71 10.95 8.31
C ALA A 41 10.08 12.45 8.51
N PRO A 42 9.90 13.31 7.51
CA PRO A 42 10.07 14.75 7.68
C PRO A 42 9.12 15.35 8.75
N PRO A 43 9.49 16.47 9.38
CA PRO A 43 8.70 17.07 10.46
C PRO A 43 7.34 17.57 9.96
N SER A 44 6.29 17.28 10.73
CA SER A 44 4.96 17.89 10.55
C SER A 44 4.95 19.34 11.06
N ARG A 45 4.10 20.17 10.45
CA ARG A 45 3.95 21.61 10.78
C ARG A 45 2.52 21.99 11.22
N HIS A 46 1.62 21.03 11.32
CA HIS A 46 0.18 21.31 11.45
C HIS A 46 -0.28 21.31 12.90
N ASP A 47 -0.46 20.13 13.46
CA ASP A 47 -1.16 19.76 14.69
C ASP A 47 -0.42 18.66 15.45
N VAL A 48 -0.94 18.30 16.63
CA VAL A 48 -0.45 17.18 17.44
C VAL A 48 -1.55 16.15 17.62
N ASP A 49 -1.36 14.97 17.02
CA ASP A 49 -2.33 13.88 17.07
C ASP A 49 -1.99 12.84 18.14
N PHE A 50 -2.99 12.42 18.91
CA PHE A 50 -2.91 11.26 19.80
C PHE A 50 -4.04 10.29 19.50
N ALA A 51 -3.71 9.00 19.47
CA ALA A 51 -4.70 7.93 19.48
C ALA A 51 -5.05 7.58 20.93
N VAL A 52 -6.34 7.54 21.24
CA VAL A 52 -6.91 7.17 22.54
C VAL A 52 -8.02 6.15 22.34
N LEU A 53 -8.36 5.37 23.39
CA LEU A 53 -9.49 4.46 23.30
C LEU A 53 -10.82 5.24 23.20
N PRO A 54 -11.82 4.78 22.43
CA PRO A 54 -13.14 5.40 22.37
C PRO A 54 -13.76 5.65 23.75
N GLU A 55 -13.67 4.66 24.64
CA GLU A 55 -14.19 4.74 26.01
C GLU A 55 -13.44 5.74 26.90
N ASP A 56 -12.22 6.14 26.53
CA ASP A 56 -11.39 7.09 27.27
C ASP A 56 -11.36 8.49 26.64
N ALA A 57 -12.03 8.72 25.50
CA ALA A 57 -11.94 9.99 24.77
C ALA A 57 -12.39 11.20 25.60
N GLU A 58 -13.56 11.12 26.25
CA GLU A 58 -14.07 12.18 27.13
C GLU A 58 -13.16 12.38 28.35
N ARG A 59 -12.73 11.29 28.99
CA ARG A 59 -11.78 11.33 30.11
C ARG A 59 -10.46 12.00 29.71
N ALA A 60 -9.92 11.68 28.54
CA ALA A 60 -8.71 12.28 28.03
C ALA A 60 -8.89 13.80 27.86
N LEU A 61 -10.03 14.23 27.33
CA LEU A 61 -10.37 15.65 27.19
C LEU A 61 -10.46 16.37 28.54
N GLU A 62 -11.08 15.74 29.55
CA GLU A 62 -11.11 16.28 30.92
C GLU A 62 -9.72 16.42 31.54
N VAL A 63 -8.83 15.45 31.30
CA VAL A 63 -7.44 15.51 31.76
C VAL A 63 -6.70 16.68 31.12
N LEU A 64 -6.92 16.92 29.82
CA LEU A 64 -6.36 18.08 29.14
C LEU A 64 -6.92 19.40 29.69
N ALA A 65 -8.22 19.46 29.98
CA ALA A 65 -8.83 20.62 30.61
C ALA A 65 -8.22 20.93 31.98
N LYS A 66 -8.01 19.91 32.83
CA LYS A 66 -7.32 20.05 34.12
C LYS A 66 -5.87 20.50 33.96
N ALA A 67 -5.21 20.09 32.87
CA ALA A 67 -3.87 20.53 32.52
C ALA A 67 -3.84 21.94 31.91
N GLY A 68 -4.98 22.62 31.77
CA GLY A 68 -5.10 23.99 31.30
C GLY A 68 -5.18 24.15 29.79
N LEU A 69 -5.51 23.08 29.05
CA LEU A 69 -5.89 23.16 27.64
C LEU A 69 -7.40 23.44 27.54
N THR A 70 -7.85 24.01 26.43
CA THR A 70 -9.26 24.36 26.21
C THR A 70 -9.90 23.31 25.30
N PRO A 71 -10.84 22.49 25.78
CA PRO A 71 -11.65 21.62 24.91
C PRO A 71 -12.33 22.44 23.80
N ALA A 72 -12.38 21.89 22.59
CA ALA A 72 -13.10 22.47 21.47
C ALA A 72 -14.33 21.64 21.13
N ASP A 73 -15.38 22.30 20.67
CA ASP A 73 -16.54 21.63 20.10
C ASP A 73 -16.13 20.96 18.78
N THR A 74 -16.42 19.67 18.65
CA THR A 74 -16.19 18.87 17.45
C THR A 74 -17.51 18.39 16.87
N VAL A 75 -17.61 18.39 15.55
CA VAL A 75 -18.75 17.79 14.83
C VAL A 75 -18.41 16.38 14.34
N GLU A 76 -17.13 16.02 14.43
CA GLU A 76 -16.57 14.76 13.99
C GLU A 76 -16.81 13.66 15.03
N ASP A 77 -17.48 12.58 14.64
CA ASP A 77 -17.79 11.43 15.52
C ASP A 77 -16.58 10.50 15.78
N TRP A 78 -15.39 10.86 15.28
CA TRP A 78 -14.19 10.01 15.29
C TRP A 78 -13.01 10.54 16.12
N LEU A 79 -13.12 11.78 16.62
CA LEU A 79 -12.12 12.43 17.45
C LEU A 79 -12.74 13.49 18.36
N VAL A 80 -12.05 13.83 19.45
CA VAL A 80 -12.30 15.06 20.23
C VAL A 80 -11.07 15.99 20.18
N LYS A 81 -11.27 17.31 20.32
CA LYS A 81 -10.20 18.32 20.14
C LYS A 81 -9.96 19.15 21.39
N ALA A 82 -8.72 19.58 21.58
CA ALA A 82 -8.35 20.59 22.56
C ALA A 82 -7.31 21.58 22.00
N HIS A 83 -7.27 22.78 22.57
CA HIS A 83 -6.30 23.82 22.24
C HIS A 83 -5.31 24.05 23.39
N ASP A 84 -4.02 24.18 23.03
CA ASP A 84 -2.98 24.73 23.88
C ASP A 84 -2.51 26.07 23.28
N GLY A 85 -3.19 27.15 23.65
CA GLY A 85 -3.07 28.43 22.92
C GLY A 85 -3.52 28.25 21.47
N ASP A 86 -2.63 28.56 20.52
CA ASP A 86 -2.90 28.44 19.08
C ASP A 86 -2.65 27.02 18.53
N VAL A 87 -2.17 26.09 19.35
CA VAL A 87 -1.87 24.72 18.92
C VAL A 87 -3.10 23.83 19.11
N LEU A 88 -3.54 23.21 18.02
CA LEU A 88 -4.60 22.19 18.03
C LEU A 88 -4.03 20.81 18.40
N VAL A 89 -4.77 20.10 19.26
CA VAL A 89 -4.51 18.71 19.67
C VAL A 89 -5.72 17.87 19.30
N ASP A 90 -5.50 16.87 18.45
CA ASP A 90 -6.53 15.92 18.03
C ASP A 90 -6.40 14.63 18.82
N LEU A 91 -7.49 14.23 19.50
CA LEU A 91 -7.60 12.96 20.21
C LEU A 91 -8.46 12.01 19.39
N ILE A 92 -7.79 11.24 18.55
CA ILE A 92 -8.38 10.32 17.57
C ILE A 92 -8.78 9.03 18.28
N HIS A 93 -10.05 8.64 18.18
CA HIS A 93 -10.53 7.39 18.77
C HIS A 93 -11.20 6.43 17.78
N SER A 94 -11.66 6.89 16.62
CA SER A 94 -12.28 6.02 15.61
C SER A 94 -11.93 6.40 14.15
N PRO A 95 -10.65 6.40 13.77
CA PRO A 95 -10.22 6.80 12.44
C PRO A 95 -10.84 5.91 11.35
N SER A 96 -11.54 6.52 10.39
CA SER A 96 -12.20 5.83 9.27
C SER A 96 -13.11 4.68 9.73
N ASP A 97 -13.96 4.95 10.72
CA ASP A 97 -14.93 4.02 11.32
C ASP A 97 -14.31 2.78 11.98
N LEU A 98 -13.02 2.85 12.33
CA LEU A 98 -12.32 1.77 13.02
C LEU A 98 -11.82 2.25 14.36
N PRO A 99 -12.34 1.69 15.47
CA PRO A 99 -11.94 2.14 16.79
C PRO A 99 -10.45 1.88 17.01
N VAL A 100 -9.79 2.85 17.64
CA VAL A 100 -8.48 2.65 18.25
C VAL A 100 -8.63 1.57 19.31
N THR A 101 -7.83 0.51 19.19
CA THR A 101 -7.95 -0.66 20.08
C THR A 101 -6.84 -0.69 21.11
N ARG A 102 -7.10 -1.37 22.22
CA ARG A 102 -6.07 -1.63 23.23
C ARG A 102 -4.85 -2.33 22.64
N ALA A 103 -5.06 -3.29 21.74
CA ALA A 103 -3.97 -3.97 21.04
C ALA A 103 -3.12 -3.04 20.17
N MET A 104 -3.72 -1.99 19.57
CA MET A 104 -2.99 -0.97 18.84
C MET A 104 -2.10 -0.14 19.78
N LEU A 105 -2.64 0.29 20.91
CA LEU A 105 -1.89 1.06 21.92
C LEU A 105 -0.79 0.23 22.58
N ASP A 106 -1.03 -1.05 22.86
CA ASP A 106 -0.05 -1.94 23.50
C ASP A 106 1.16 -2.25 22.60
N ARG A 107 0.99 -2.20 21.26
CA ARG A 107 2.10 -2.33 20.30
C ARG A 107 2.88 -1.03 20.11
N ALA A 108 2.40 0.10 20.62
CA ALA A 108 3.08 1.38 20.49
C ALA A 108 4.46 1.34 21.14
N THR A 109 5.46 1.86 20.44
CA THR A 109 6.86 1.83 20.89
C THR A 109 7.20 3.12 21.62
N PRO A 110 7.75 3.10 22.83
CA PRO A 110 8.27 4.32 23.47
C PRO A 110 9.45 4.87 22.67
N LEU A 111 9.25 6.00 21.97
CA LEU A 111 10.30 6.69 21.21
C LEU A 111 10.59 8.06 21.81
N LYS A 112 11.83 8.51 21.66
CA LYS A 112 12.24 9.86 22.08
C LYS A 112 11.80 10.88 21.03
N VAL A 113 10.89 11.77 21.41
CA VAL A 113 10.46 12.92 20.60
C VAL A 113 10.98 14.18 21.30
N ASP A 114 11.97 14.82 20.69
CA ASP A 114 12.75 15.90 21.30
C ASP A 114 13.35 15.50 22.67
N SER A 115 12.76 15.93 23.79
CA SER A 115 13.26 15.66 25.14
C SER A 115 12.39 14.69 25.96
N VAL A 116 11.34 14.09 25.39
CA VAL A 116 10.42 13.19 26.10
C VAL A 116 10.28 11.85 25.39
N HIS A 117 10.16 10.77 26.17
CA HIS A 117 9.76 9.47 25.63
C HIS A 117 8.24 9.43 25.58
N VAL A 118 7.67 9.07 24.44
CA VAL A 118 6.22 8.99 24.24
C VAL A 118 5.91 7.66 23.55
N PRO A 119 4.86 6.91 23.94
CA PRO A 119 4.41 5.78 23.14
C PRO A 119 4.02 6.27 21.74
N VAL A 120 4.64 5.73 20.69
CA VAL A 120 4.37 6.11 19.29
C VAL A 120 3.75 4.93 18.57
N LEU A 121 2.62 5.15 17.90
CA LEU A 121 1.91 4.13 17.14
C LEU A 121 2.84 3.40 16.16
N ASP A 122 2.55 2.12 15.91
CA ASP A 122 3.28 1.31 14.95
C ASP A 122 3.27 1.93 13.54
N ALA A 123 4.36 1.80 12.78
CA ALA A 123 4.45 2.38 11.45
C ALA A 123 3.38 1.82 10.50
N THR A 124 3.03 0.55 10.64
CA THR A 124 1.95 -0.10 9.88
C THR A 124 0.60 0.49 10.23
N ASP A 125 0.33 0.70 11.52
CA ASP A 125 -0.94 1.31 11.98
C ASP A 125 -1.06 2.76 11.47
N LEU A 126 0.02 3.55 11.51
CA LEU A 126 0.06 4.92 10.96
C LEU A 126 -0.25 4.93 9.46
N LEU A 127 0.35 4.03 8.69
CA LEU A 127 0.09 3.93 7.24
C LEU A 127 -1.35 3.47 6.97
N VAL A 128 -1.85 2.47 7.69
CA VAL A 128 -3.25 2.01 7.51
C VAL A 128 -4.24 3.13 7.79
N MET A 129 -4.06 3.87 8.90
CA MET A 129 -4.92 5.02 9.24
C MET A 129 -4.88 6.08 8.14
N ARG A 130 -3.68 6.44 7.68
CA ARG A 130 -3.46 7.42 6.60
C ARG A 130 -4.17 7.03 5.30
N LEU A 131 -4.03 5.78 4.87
CA LEU A 131 -4.55 5.32 3.58
C LEU A 131 -6.06 5.11 3.60
N ARG A 132 -6.63 4.81 4.77
CA ARG A 132 -8.09 4.68 4.93
C ARG A 132 -8.82 6.02 4.96
N ALA A 133 -8.14 7.11 5.26
CA ALA A 133 -8.70 8.45 5.17
C ALA A 133 -8.98 8.89 3.72
N PHE A 134 -8.48 8.15 2.71
CA PHE A 134 -8.73 8.53 1.32
C PHE A 134 -10.19 8.37 0.91
N THR A 135 -10.73 9.42 0.29
CA THR A 135 -12.07 9.49 -0.29
C THR A 135 -12.02 10.13 -1.67
N GLU A 136 -13.17 10.20 -2.35
CA GLU A 136 -13.30 10.95 -3.62
C GLU A 136 -13.03 12.45 -3.47
N HIS A 137 -13.20 13.00 -2.27
CA HIS A 137 -12.94 14.41 -1.97
C HIS A 137 -11.55 14.66 -1.40
N GLU A 138 -10.93 13.63 -0.81
CA GLU A 138 -9.63 13.74 -0.14
C GLU A 138 -8.74 12.56 -0.55
N CYS A 139 -8.02 12.72 -1.67
CA CYS A 139 -7.08 11.71 -2.17
C CYS A 139 -5.80 12.38 -2.67
N ASP A 140 -5.09 13.07 -1.78
CA ASP A 140 -3.76 13.62 -2.07
C ASP A 140 -2.65 12.65 -1.61
N PHE A 141 -1.90 12.12 -2.58
CA PHE A 141 -0.80 11.19 -2.36
C PHE A 141 0.53 11.86 -2.00
N ALA A 142 0.66 13.19 -2.13
CA ALA A 142 1.95 13.87 -1.94
C ALA A 142 2.54 13.65 -0.55
N GLY A 143 1.75 13.93 0.49
CA GLY A 143 2.17 13.69 1.88
C GLY A 143 2.38 12.19 2.19
N PRO A 144 1.39 11.32 1.94
CA PRO A 144 1.50 9.88 2.19
C PRO A 144 2.73 9.24 1.51
N LEU A 145 3.07 9.66 0.29
CA LEU A 145 4.24 9.15 -0.44
C LEU A 145 5.56 9.43 0.29
N VAL A 146 5.72 10.65 0.81
CA VAL A 146 6.90 11.04 1.58
C VAL A 146 7.01 10.21 2.86
N THR A 147 5.90 10.03 3.57
CA THR A 147 5.84 9.17 4.78
C THR A 147 6.17 7.72 4.45
N ALA A 148 5.55 7.15 3.41
CA ALA A 148 5.77 5.78 2.98
C ALA A 148 7.26 5.52 2.65
N ARG A 149 7.91 6.41 1.90
CA ARG A 149 9.33 6.28 1.56
C ARG A 149 10.25 6.27 2.78
N ALA A 150 9.96 7.13 3.75
CA ALA A 150 10.74 7.25 4.97
C ALA A 150 10.56 6.03 5.89
N LEU A 151 9.35 5.48 5.95
CA LEU A 151 8.99 4.40 6.86
C LEU A 151 9.03 3.00 6.22
N ARG A 152 9.43 2.87 4.95
CA ARG A 152 9.27 1.62 4.17
C ARG A 152 9.82 0.35 4.82
N GLU A 153 10.92 0.45 5.57
CA GLU A 153 11.56 -0.69 6.23
C GLU A 153 10.91 -1.03 7.59
N GLN A 154 10.04 -0.16 8.10
CA GLN A 154 9.34 -0.32 9.38
C GLN A 154 7.88 -0.78 9.19
N VAL A 155 7.36 -0.70 7.97
CA VAL A 155 5.96 -1.00 7.65
C VAL A 155 5.83 -2.46 7.21
N ASP A 156 4.89 -3.18 7.82
CA ASP A 156 4.44 -4.49 7.34
C ASP A 156 3.45 -4.28 6.17
N TRP A 157 3.99 -4.27 4.96
CA TRP A 157 3.23 -3.97 3.74
C TRP A 157 2.18 -5.03 3.40
N GLU A 158 2.40 -6.29 3.79
CA GLU A 158 1.41 -7.35 3.66
C GLU A 158 0.17 -7.04 4.51
N GLN A 159 0.38 -6.65 5.77
CA GLN A 159 -0.73 -6.27 6.63
C GLN A 159 -1.40 -4.97 6.20
N VAL A 160 -0.65 -3.97 5.72
CA VAL A 160 -1.26 -2.75 5.14
C VAL A 160 -2.25 -3.16 4.05
N ARG A 161 -1.81 -3.95 3.08
CA ARG A 161 -2.65 -4.40 1.96
C ARG A 161 -3.90 -5.14 2.43
N VAL A 162 -3.77 -6.10 3.34
CA VAL A 162 -4.92 -6.85 3.89
C VAL A 162 -5.92 -5.90 4.56
N ARG A 163 -5.42 -4.94 5.33
CA ARG A 163 -6.26 -4.02 6.10
C ARG A 163 -6.92 -2.97 5.21
N VAL A 164 -6.29 -2.51 4.13
CA VAL A 164 -6.85 -1.47 3.24
C VAL A 164 -7.59 -2.01 2.02
N ARG A 165 -7.70 -3.34 1.85
CA ARG A 165 -8.29 -4.00 0.66
C ARG A 165 -9.67 -3.50 0.21
N GLY A 166 -10.45 -2.90 1.10
CA GLY A 166 -11.76 -2.33 0.80
C GLY A 166 -11.72 -0.91 0.20
N SER A 167 -10.56 -0.25 0.17
CA SER A 167 -10.40 1.10 -0.36
C SER A 167 -9.68 1.07 -1.71
N PRO A 168 -10.37 1.38 -2.84
CA PRO A 168 -9.72 1.43 -4.14
C PRO A 168 -8.63 2.52 -4.21
N TYR A 169 -8.81 3.63 -3.47
CA TYR A 169 -7.82 4.70 -3.37
C TYR A 169 -6.53 4.22 -2.69
N ALA A 170 -6.66 3.49 -1.58
CA ALA A 170 -5.51 2.92 -0.88
C ALA A 170 -4.78 1.89 -1.74
N LEU A 171 -5.52 1.03 -2.45
CA LEU A 171 -4.92 0.06 -3.38
C LEU A 171 -4.19 0.75 -4.53
N ALA A 172 -4.76 1.81 -5.11
CA ALA A 172 -4.09 2.61 -6.14
C ALA A 172 -2.78 3.23 -5.62
N PHE A 173 -2.75 3.67 -4.36
CA PHE A 173 -1.53 4.14 -3.72
C PHE A 173 -0.46 3.03 -3.58
N LEU A 174 -0.84 1.82 -3.17
CA LEU A 174 0.09 0.69 -3.09
C LEU A 174 0.66 0.31 -4.47
N VAL A 175 -0.17 0.34 -5.51
CA VAL A 175 0.27 0.18 -6.91
C VAL A 175 1.30 1.24 -7.29
N LEU A 176 1.04 2.51 -6.97
CA LEU A 176 1.98 3.60 -7.21
C LEU A 176 3.31 3.36 -6.46
N LEU A 177 3.27 2.91 -5.20
CA LEU A 177 4.49 2.60 -4.45
C LEU A 177 5.32 1.50 -5.13
N GLY A 178 4.66 0.45 -5.64
CA GLY A 178 5.33 -0.61 -6.40
C GLY A 178 5.92 -0.12 -7.72
N GLY A 179 5.19 0.74 -8.45
CA GLY A 179 5.68 1.35 -9.69
C GLY A 179 6.84 2.34 -9.51
N LEU A 180 7.02 2.85 -8.29
CA LEU A 180 8.09 3.76 -7.90
C LEU A 180 9.25 3.08 -7.15
N ASP A 181 9.25 1.74 -7.11
CA ASP A 181 10.20 0.89 -6.39
C ASP A 181 10.38 1.31 -4.92
N VAL A 182 9.29 1.75 -4.27
CA VAL A 182 9.27 2.04 -2.83
C VAL A 182 9.03 0.76 -2.04
N ILE A 183 8.22 -0.14 -2.59
CA ILE A 183 7.92 -1.48 -2.07
C ILE A 183 8.05 -2.48 -3.21
N SER A 184 8.22 -3.76 -2.89
CA SER A 184 8.28 -4.80 -3.92
C SER A 184 6.96 -4.91 -4.69
N ARG A 185 7.02 -5.48 -5.90
CA ARG A 185 5.83 -5.75 -6.72
C ARG A 185 4.89 -6.74 -6.03
N GLU A 186 5.45 -7.75 -5.37
CA GLU A 186 4.71 -8.70 -4.55
C GLU A 186 3.94 -7.98 -3.44
N GLU A 187 4.56 -7.03 -2.74
CA GLU A 187 3.92 -6.21 -1.69
C GLU A 187 2.85 -5.26 -2.24
N SER A 188 3.07 -4.70 -3.44
CA SER A 188 2.07 -3.84 -4.10
C SER A 188 0.80 -4.58 -4.55
N GLY A 189 0.85 -5.91 -4.68
CA GLY A 189 -0.25 -6.72 -5.22
C GLY A 189 -0.43 -6.56 -6.74
N MET A 190 0.52 -5.91 -7.43
CA MET A 190 0.56 -5.84 -8.88
C MET A 190 0.95 -7.21 -9.46
N PRO A 191 0.20 -7.76 -10.42
CA PRO A 191 0.69 -8.88 -11.23
C PRO A 191 2.00 -8.48 -11.92
N HIS A 192 2.91 -9.44 -12.10
CA HIS A 192 4.19 -9.19 -12.77
C HIS A 192 4.04 -8.71 -14.22
N GLU A 193 2.89 -8.94 -14.85
CA GLU A 193 2.42 -8.28 -16.07
C GLU A 193 0.89 -8.40 -16.17
N ALA A 194 0.20 -7.42 -16.77
CA ALA A 194 -1.23 -7.61 -17.02
C ALA A 194 -1.39 -8.74 -18.07
N PRO A 195 -2.30 -9.72 -17.88
CA PRO A 195 -2.44 -10.90 -18.75
C PRO A 195 -2.53 -10.60 -20.25
N GLN A 196 -3.04 -9.41 -20.58
CA GLN A 196 -3.25 -8.92 -21.94
C GLN A 196 -1.91 -8.62 -22.65
N TYR A 197 -0.93 -8.07 -21.93
CA TYR A 197 0.40 -7.78 -22.48
C TYR A 197 1.24 -9.04 -22.61
N ALA A 198 1.12 -9.95 -21.64
CA ALA A 198 1.78 -11.26 -21.69
C ALA A 198 1.29 -12.10 -22.90
N ALA A 199 -0.02 -12.13 -23.15
CA ALA A 199 -0.58 -12.82 -24.32
C ALA A 199 -0.06 -12.25 -25.65
N GLY A 200 -0.06 -10.92 -25.77
CA GLY A 200 0.42 -10.24 -26.98
C GLY A 200 1.92 -10.43 -27.20
N HIS A 201 2.73 -10.31 -26.15
CA HIS A 201 4.17 -10.50 -26.22
C HIS A 201 4.55 -11.93 -26.61
N LEU A 202 3.89 -12.94 -26.01
CA LEU A 202 4.12 -14.32 -26.38
C LEU A 202 3.67 -14.61 -27.82
N GLN A 203 2.49 -14.11 -28.22
CA GLN A 203 2.01 -14.29 -29.59
C GLN A 203 2.97 -13.69 -30.62
N GLN A 204 3.52 -12.49 -30.34
CA GLN A 204 4.52 -11.86 -31.18
C GLN A 204 5.83 -12.67 -31.20
N THR A 205 6.30 -13.12 -30.04
CA THR A 205 7.52 -13.93 -29.92
C THR A 205 7.41 -15.22 -30.70
N LEU A 206 6.26 -15.92 -30.63
CA LEU A 206 6.02 -17.14 -31.40
C LEU A 206 5.94 -16.92 -32.91
N ALA A 207 5.49 -15.74 -33.35
CA ALA A 207 5.44 -15.36 -34.76
C ALA A 207 6.83 -14.98 -35.32
N GLU A 208 7.69 -14.38 -34.50
CA GLU A 208 8.99 -13.83 -34.92
C GLU A 208 10.18 -14.76 -34.61
N ASP A 209 10.05 -15.67 -33.64
CA ASP A 209 11.15 -16.58 -33.26
C ASP A 209 11.48 -17.52 -34.43
N PRO A 210 12.74 -17.56 -34.91
CA PRO A 210 13.15 -18.41 -36.05
C PRO A 210 12.85 -19.91 -35.85
N ARG A 211 12.74 -20.34 -34.60
CA ARG A 211 12.50 -21.72 -34.19
C ARG A 211 11.01 -22.09 -34.35
N THR A 212 10.09 -21.13 -34.28
CA THR A 212 8.65 -21.31 -34.45
C THR A 212 8.16 -20.71 -35.77
N ALA A 213 8.26 -19.39 -35.94
CA ALA A 213 7.76 -18.63 -37.10
C ALA A 213 6.28 -18.92 -37.46
N GLU A 214 5.44 -19.17 -36.45
CA GLU A 214 4.05 -19.59 -36.63
C GLU A 214 3.09 -18.42 -36.32
N GLN A 215 2.49 -17.82 -37.35
CA GLN A 215 1.57 -16.68 -37.22
C GLN A 215 0.13 -17.10 -36.88
N GLY A 216 -0.20 -18.39 -37.00
CA GLY A 216 -1.54 -18.94 -36.77
C GLY A 216 -1.85 -19.27 -35.31
N ILE A 217 -0.91 -19.02 -34.39
CA ILE A 217 -1.03 -19.40 -32.99
C ILE A 217 -1.68 -18.27 -32.21
N ARG A 218 -2.78 -18.59 -31.54
CA ARG A 218 -3.48 -17.70 -30.62
C ARG A 218 -3.09 -18.05 -29.20
N VAL A 219 -2.71 -17.02 -28.45
CA VAL A 219 -2.36 -17.11 -27.05
C VAL A 219 -3.49 -16.53 -26.22
N ARG A 220 -3.94 -17.27 -25.21
CA ARG A 220 -4.92 -16.79 -24.22
C ARG A 220 -4.34 -16.99 -22.83
N VAL A 221 -4.38 -15.95 -22.00
CA VAL A 221 -3.90 -16.00 -20.60
C VAL A 221 -5.09 -15.86 -19.67
N VAL A 222 -5.22 -16.79 -18.72
CA VAL A 222 -6.26 -16.79 -17.67
C VAL A 222 -5.56 -17.03 -16.34
N GLY A 223 -5.44 -16.00 -15.51
CA GLY A 223 -4.67 -16.11 -14.26
C GLY A 223 -3.20 -16.46 -14.54
N GLU A 224 -2.75 -17.60 -14.02
CA GLU A 224 -1.40 -18.15 -14.23
C GLU A 224 -1.34 -19.20 -15.34
N ASP A 225 -2.45 -19.45 -16.05
CA ASP A 225 -2.55 -20.46 -17.11
C ASP A 225 -2.50 -19.80 -18.49
N VAL A 226 -1.62 -20.32 -19.36
CA VAL A 226 -1.42 -19.90 -20.75
C VAL A 226 -1.91 -21.00 -21.67
N TYR A 227 -2.84 -20.69 -22.56
CA TYR A 227 -3.39 -21.63 -23.53
C TYR A 227 -2.88 -21.29 -24.93
N LEU A 228 -2.21 -22.27 -25.56
CA LEU A 228 -1.72 -22.17 -26.93
C LEU A 228 -2.67 -22.94 -27.84
N SER A 229 -3.35 -22.22 -28.73
CA SER A 229 -4.31 -22.82 -29.67
C SER A 229 -3.99 -22.39 -31.10
N GLY A 230 -4.19 -23.29 -32.06
CA GLY A 230 -3.87 -23.04 -33.45
C GLY A 230 -3.34 -24.29 -34.15
N GLU A 231 -3.00 -24.10 -35.41
CA GLU A 231 -2.48 -25.16 -36.27
C GLU A 231 -0.97 -24.99 -36.44
N VAL A 232 -0.23 -26.09 -36.37
CA VAL A 232 1.20 -26.13 -36.66
C VAL A 232 1.52 -27.15 -37.75
N SER A 233 2.55 -26.83 -38.52
CA SER A 233 2.95 -27.58 -39.71
C SER A 233 3.42 -29.03 -39.44
N CYS A 234 4.00 -29.29 -38.27
CA CYS A 234 4.49 -30.63 -37.91
C CYS A 234 4.64 -30.83 -36.39
N PRO A 235 4.77 -32.09 -35.90
CA PRO A 235 4.93 -32.37 -34.48
C PRO A 235 6.20 -31.74 -33.87
N ARG A 236 7.28 -31.64 -34.64
CA ARG A 236 8.52 -30.97 -34.19
C ARG A 236 8.31 -29.49 -33.93
N ARG A 237 7.47 -28.84 -34.75
CA ARG A 237 7.13 -27.43 -34.60
C ARG A 237 6.26 -27.19 -33.37
N ARG A 238 5.29 -28.09 -33.12
CA ARG A 238 4.48 -28.09 -31.90
C ARG A 238 5.35 -28.06 -30.65
N LEU A 239 6.31 -28.98 -30.54
CA LEU A 239 7.24 -29.04 -29.42
C LEU A 239 8.01 -27.73 -29.26
N LYS A 240 8.45 -27.14 -30.38
CA LYS A 240 9.23 -25.92 -30.33
C LYS A 240 8.42 -24.70 -29.88
N VAL A 241 7.15 -24.62 -30.28
CA VAL A 241 6.22 -23.59 -29.80
C VAL A 241 6.04 -23.67 -28.30
N VAL A 242 5.83 -24.88 -27.76
CA VAL A 242 5.67 -25.07 -26.31
C VAL A 242 6.95 -24.67 -25.58
N GLU A 243 8.11 -25.08 -26.08
CA GLU A 243 9.41 -24.72 -25.50
C GLU A 243 9.64 -23.20 -25.45
N VAL A 244 9.37 -22.47 -26.54
CA VAL A 244 9.48 -21.00 -26.58
C VAL A 244 8.49 -20.35 -25.61
N ALA A 245 7.27 -20.89 -25.50
CA ALA A 245 6.28 -20.38 -24.56
C ALA A 245 6.69 -20.60 -23.09
N GLU A 246 7.24 -21.75 -22.74
CA GLU A 246 7.76 -22.03 -21.40
C GLU A 246 8.98 -21.17 -21.06
N GLU A 247 9.88 -20.93 -22.03
CA GLU A 247 11.03 -20.03 -21.87
C GLU A 247 10.59 -18.57 -21.64
N THR A 248 9.60 -18.10 -22.41
CA THR A 248 9.14 -16.71 -22.40
C THR A 248 8.25 -16.41 -21.19
N MET A 249 7.44 -17.37 -20.77
CA MET A 249 6.45 -17.21 -19.68
C MET A 249 6.91 -17.91 -18.40
N ALA A 250 8.13 -17.60 -17.94
CA ALA A 250 8.67 -18.14 -16.70
C ALA A 250 7.74 -17.82 -15.51
N GLY A 251 7.12 -18.84 -14.93
CA GLY A 251 6.15 -18.71 -13.83
C GLY A 251 4.68 -18.97 -14.20
N TYR A 252 4.36 -19.18 -15.48
CA TYR A 252 3.02 -19.57 -15.93
C TYR A 252 2.94 -21.05 -16.29
N ARG A 253 1.75 -21.64 -16.19
CA ARG A 253 1.46 -23.01 -16.65
C ARG A 253 1.00 -23.01 -18.10
N VAL A 254 1.79 -23.62 -18.98
CA VAL A 254 1.49 -23.68 -20.42
C VAL A 254 0.65 -24.91 -20.75
N HIS A 255 -0.47 -24.68 -21.44
CA HIS A 255 -1.40 -25.70 -21.93
C HIS A 255 -1.34 -25.78 -23.46
N ASP A 256 -0.99 -26.95 -23.97
CA ASP A 256 -0.83 -27.23 -25.40
C ASP A 256 -2.12 -27.78 -26.02
N GLU A 257 -2.89 -26.91 -26.68
CA GLU A 257 -4.09 -27.24 -27.45
C GLU A 257 -3.84 -27.16 -28.97
N LEU A 258 -2.58 -27.30 -29.39
CA LEU A 258 -2.19 -27.17 -30.80
C LEU A 258 -2.54 -28.43 -31.59
N SER A 259 -3.08 -28.23 -32.80
CA SER A 259 -3.31 -29.31 -33.76
C SER A 259 -2.21 -29.35 -34.81
N VAL A 260 -1.82 -30.55 -35.24
CA VAL A 260 -0.84 -30.73 -36.33
C VAL A 260 -1.59 -31.01 -37.62
N VAL A 261 -1.47 -30.12 -38.60
CA VAL A 261 -2.06 -30.34 -39.92
C VAL A 261 -1.19 -31.32 -40.68
N ARG A 262 -1.75 -32.46 -41.09
CA ARG A 262 -1.09 -33.35 -42.06
C ARG A 262 -1.39 -32.81 -43.44
N MET A 263 -0.35 -32.37 -44.16
CA MET A 263 -0.42 -32.15 -45.60
C MET A 263 -0.56 -33.52 -46.30
N ASP A 264 -1.76 -34.08 -46.33
CA ASP A 264 -2.12 -35.17 -47.25
C ASP A 264 -2.70 -34.55 -48.52
N GLY A 265 -1.83 -33.98 -49.36
CA GLY A 265 -2.19 -33.47 -50.68
C GLY A 265 -1.68 -34.41 -51.78
N PRO A 266 -2.48 -34.76 -52.81
CA PRO A 266 -1.99 -35.60 -53.90
C PRO A 266 -0.91 -34.86 -54.68
N ILE A 267 0.28 -35.48 -54.82
CA ILE A 267 1.30 -35.04 -55.76
C ILE A 267 0.74 -35.26 -57.18
N ARG A 268 0.12 -34.24 -57.77
CA ARG A 268 0.00 -34.16 -59.23
C ARG A 268 1.25 -33.45 -59.73
N GLU A 269 2.14 -34.21 -60.36
CA GLU A 269 3.20 -33.66 -61.20
C GLU A 269 2.58 -32.72 -62.24
N GLU A 270 2.82 -31.43 -62.08
CA GLU A 270 2.52 -30.45 -63.10
C GLU A 270 3.61 -30.54 -64.17
N ARG A 271 3.30 -31.23 -65.28
CA ARG A 271 4.14 -31.16 -66.48
C ARG A 271 3.90 -29.82 -67.16
N LEU A 272 4.92 -28.97 -67.10
CA LEU A 272 4.96 -27.72 -67.86
C LEU A 272 5.09 -28.02 -69.37
N PRO A 273 4.37 -27.29 -70.25
CA PRO A 273 4.50 -27.37 -71.70
C PRO A 273 5.79 -26.73 -72.23
#